data_AF-A0A7W4CML7-F1
#
_entry.id   AF-A0A7W4CML7-F1
#
_cell.length_a   1.000
_cell.length_b   1.000
_cell.length_c   1.000
_cell.angle_alpha   90.00
_cell.angle_beta   90.00
_cell.angle_gamma   90.00
#
_symmetry.space_group_name_H-M   'P 1'
#
loop_
_entity.id
_entity.type
_entity.pdbx_description
1 polymer ?
#
loop_
_entity_poly.entity_id
_entity_poly.type
_entity_poly.pdbx_seq_one_letter_code
_entity_poly.pdbx_strand_id
1 'polypeptide(L)'
;MPGEIEDIGMAGGGDHGDVTQHPAGPHPPDVTLPGLALLDAIRSNAADPGRALLGALAGQGDGGSGTDWLMKLMAGQDEAETDRIREELREEVRAEQADAIAELGDTARRLFAEREEVRRRLEELAAALGACPLCFGEDLLCPTCHGAGEPGARAPDPVAFPRFVVPALDRARAVMRRTAARRPWPQPTPRPPSFDPATVNRGGTAS
;
A
#
# COMPACT_ATOMS: atom_id res chain seq x y z
N MET A 1 -40.35 -18.18 -12.44
CA MET A 1 -39.53 -18.50 -11.26
C MET A 1 -38.56 -17.34 -11.06
N PRO A 2 -38.92 -16.31 -10.28
CA PRO A 2 -37.99 -15.25 -9.91
C PRO A 2 -37.00 -15.80 -8.86
N GLY A 3 -35.70 -15.62 -9.12
CA GLY A 3 -34.61 -16.06 -8.25
C GLY A 3 -34.35 -15.04 -7.13
N GLU A 4 -34.31 -15.54 -5.91
CA GLU A 4 -33.95 -14.82 -4.70
C GLU A 4 -32.44 -14.52 -4.72
N ILE A 5 -32.09 -13.23 -4.55
CA ILE A 5 -30.71 -12.77 -4.36
C ILE A 5 -30.50 -12.74 -2.85
N GLU A 6 -29.65 -13.64 -2.35
CA GLU A 6 -29.30 -13.68 -0.93
C GLU A 6 -28.38 -12.51 -0.56
N ASP A 7 -28.79 -11.79 0.49
CA ASP A 7 -28.07 -10.72 1.16
C ASP A 7 -26.73 -11.20 1.72
N ILE A 8 -25.62 -10.63 1.24
CA ILE A 8 -24.29 -10.78 1.83
C ILE A 8 -24.15 -9.72 2.93
N GLY A 9 -24.34 -10.15 4.17
CA GLY A 9 -24.10 -9.34 5.36
C GLY A 9 -22.61 -9.02 5.54
N MET A 10 -22.26 -7.74 5.35
CA MET A 10 -20.97 -7.16 5.74
C MET A 10 -21.04 -6.71 7.21
N ALA A 11 -20.58 -7.55 8.13
CA ALA A 11 -20.01 -7.12 9.41
C ALA A 11 -18.49 -6.90 9.18
N GLY A 12 -17.76 -5.92 9.72
CA GLY A 12 -17.92 -4.99 10.83
C GLY A 12 -16.51 -4.67 11.35
N GLY A 13 -16.30 -3.45 11.89
CA GLY A 13 -15.09 -3.02 12.62
C GLY A 13 -14.15 -2.14 11.78
N GLY A 14 -13.83 -0.88 12.11
CA GLY A 14 -13.93 -0.15 13.36
C GLY A 14 -12.55 0.45 13.66
N ASP A 15 -12.36 1.75 13.45
CA ASP A 15 -11.33 2.52 14.16
C ASP A 15 -11.67 4.02 14.15
N HIS A 16 -12.00 4.57 15.32
CA HIS A 16 -12.30 5.98 15.54
C HIS A 16 -11.13 6.63 16.27
N GLY A 17 -10.25 7.29 15.50
CA GLY A 17 -9.16 8.10 16.01
C GLY A 17 -9.63 9.47 16.51
N ASP A 18 -9.62 9.60 17.83
CA ASP A 18 -9.51 10.76 18.72
C ASP A 18 -9.16 12.14 18.08
N VAL A 19 -10.08 13.12 18.22
CA VAL A 19 -9.88 14.53 17.87
C VAL A 19 -9.90 15.36 19.15
N THR A 20 -8.75 15.91 19.49
CA THR A 20 -8.51 16.74 20.68
C THR A 20 -9.05 18.17 20.50
N GLN A 21 -9.81 18.65 21.50
CA GLN A 21 -10.38 20.00 21.57
C GLN A 21 -9.41 20.99 22.24
N HIS A 22 -9.36 22.23 21.75
CA HIS A 22 -8.59 23.34 22.33
C HIS A 22 -9.52 24.40 22.97
N PRO A 23 -9.16 24.99 24.13
CA PRO A 23 -10.02 25.95 24.83
C PRO A 23 -9.78 27.41 24.41
N ALA A 24 -10.86 28.19 24.31
CA ALA A 24 -10.85 29.63 24.01
C ALA A 24 -10.72 30.51 25.28
N GLY A 25 -9.84 31.51 25.23
CA GLY A 25 -9.63 32.54 26.27
C GLY A 25 -10.43 33.84 26.05
N PRO A 26 -10.33 34.83 26.97
CA PRO A 26 -11.36 35.85 27.19
C PRO A 26 -11.16 37.17 26.41
N HIS A 27 -12.29 37.82 26.09
CA HIS A 27 -12.36 39.15 25.47
C HIS A 27 -12.25 40.31 26.49
N PRO A 28 -11.61 41.43 26.13
CA PRO A 28 -11.77 42.72 26.80
C PRO A 28 -12.64 43.72 26.01
N PRO A 29 -13.05 44.86 26.62
CA PRO A 29 -14.27 45.59 26.28
C PRO A 29 -14.08 46.95 25.56
N ASP A 30 -15.04 47.22 24.66
CA ASP A 30 -15.96 48.36 24.54
C ASP A 30 -15.56 49.86 24.32
N VAL A 31 -16.32 50.46 23.37
CA VAL A 31 -16.73 51.86 23.06
C VAL A 31 -15.70 52.97 22.69
N THR A 32 -15.79 53.54 21.46
CA THR A 32 -16.21 54.96 21.21
C THR A 32 -16.15 55.49 19.75
N LEU A 33 -17.21 56.23 19.41
CA LEU A 33 -17.45 57.35 18.46
C LEU A 33 -17.20 57.19 16.92
N PRO A 34 -18.24 57.38 16.06
CA PRO A 34 -18.23 56.88 14.67
C PRO A 34 -17.49 57.74 13.62
N GLY A 35 -17.11 58.99 13.94
CA GLY A 35 -16.59 59.93 12.93
C GLY A 35 -15.09 59.80 12.64
N LEU A 36 -14.30 59.32 13.60
CA LEU A 36 -12.85 59.14 13.44
C LEU A 36 -12.45 57.68 13.13
N ALA A 37 -13.39 56.74 13.22
CA ALA A 37 -13.15 55.31 12.98
C ALA A 37 -12.79 54.99 11.51
N LEU A 38 -13.27 55.80 10.55
CA LEU A 38 -12.99 55.56 9.13
C LEU A 38 -11.52 55.82 8.78
N LEU A 39 -10.90 56.82 9.40
CA LEU A 39 -9.50 57.17 9.16
C LEU A 39 -8.53 56.22 9.90
N ASP A 40 -8.95 55.65 11.03
CA ASP A 40 -8.15 54.66 11.76
C ASP A 40 -8.26 53.24 11.17
N ALA A 41 -9.39 52.90 10.53
CA ALA A 41 -9.57 51.63 9.80
C ALA A 41 -8.69 51.54 8.53
N ILE A 42 -8.49 52.67 7.83
CA ILE A 42 -7.58 52.73 6.66
C ILE A 42 -6.11 52.63 7.10
N ARG A 43 -5.78 53.17 8.29
CA ARG A 43 -4.40 53.20 8.81
C ARG A 43 -3.98 51.92 9.55
N SER A 44 -4.93 51.15 10.09
CA SER A 44 -4.67 49.92 10.88
C SER A 44 -4.58 48.62 10.06
N ASN A 45 -4.76 48.67 8.73
CA ASN A 45 -4.75 47.50 7.85
C ASN A 45 -5.71 46.39 8.34
N ALA A 46 -6.85 46.79 8.90
CA ALA A 46 -7.89 45.86 9.31
C ALA A 46 -8.49 45.19 8.06
N ALA A 47 -8.59 43.87 8.12
CA ALA A 47 -8.76 42.97 6.98
C ALA A 47 -10.08 43.09 6.19
N ASP A 48 -10.91 44.12 6.39
CA ASP A 48 -12.11 44.28 5.57
C ASP A 48 -12.70 45.71 5.55
N PRO A 49 -12.18 46.63 4.71
CA PRO A 49 -12.74 47.97 4.56
C PRO A 49 -14.18 47.98 4.01
N GLY A 50 -14.65 46.87 3.44
CA GLY A 50 -16.01 46.74 2.89
C GLY A 50 -17.11 46.88 3.96
N ARG A 51 -16.88 46.35 5.17
CA ARG A 51 -17.91 46.32 6.22
C ARG A 51 -18.20 47.69 6.84
N ALA A 52 -17.21 48.59 6.89
CA ALA A 52 -17.39 49.95 7.41
C ALA A 52 -18.18 50.85 6.44
N LEU A 53 -17.99 50.66 5.13
CA LEU A 53 -18.71 51.39 4.08
C LEU A 53 -20.18 50.96 4.01
N LEU A 54 -20.45 49.66 4.19
CA LEU A 54 -21.81 49.09 4.26
C LEU A 54 -22.62 49.63 5.45
N GLY A 55 -21.98 49.90 6.59
CA GLY A 55 -22.65 50.49 7.76
C GLY A 55 -23.09 51.94 7.56
N ALA A 56 -22.35 52.73 6.76
CA ALA A 56 -22.69 54.12 6.46
C ALA A 56 -23.83 54.26 5.43
N LEU A 57 -23.96 53.30 4.51
CA LEU A 57 -25.06 53.25 3.54
C LEU A 57 -26.39 52.76 4.14
N ALA A 58 -26.35 51.96 5.21
CA ALA A 58 -27.55 51.43 5.85
C ALA A 58 -28.36 52.46 6.68
N GLY A 59 -27.78 53.61 7.01
CA GLY A 59 -28.39 54.63 7.89
C GLY A 59 -29.33 55.63 7.20
N GLN A 60 -29.48 55.60 5.86
CA GLN A 60 -30.09 56.71 5.14
C GLN A 60 -30.94 56.24 3.95
N GLY A 61 -32.20 55.85 4.20
CA GLY A 61 -33.13 55.61 3.11
C GLY A 61 -34.42 54.89 3.47
N ASP A 62 -35.43 55.65 3.88
CA ASP A 62 -36.84 55.26 3.78
C ASP A 62 -37.23 55.35 2.28
N GLY A 63 -37.05 54.26 1.53
CA GLY A 63 -37.19 54.26 0.06
C GLY A 63 -36.72 52.97 -0.64
N GLY A 64 -36.97 51.81 -0.03
CA GLY A 64 -36.45 50.50 -0.43
C GLY A 64 -37.16 49.81 -1.59
N SER A 65 -37.13 50.37 -2.80
CA SER A 65 -37.60 49.65 -4.00
C SER A 65 -36.52 49.46 -5.07
N GLY A 66 -35.59 50.42 -5.21
CA GLY A 66 -34.53 50.35 -6.21
C GLY A 66 -33.37 49.44 -5.84
N THR A 67 -32.91 49.50 -4.59
CA THR A 67 -31.80 48.69 -4.08
C THR A 67 -32.20 47.23 -3.87
N ASP A 68 -33.45 46.98 -3.48
CA ASP A 68 -33.99 45.64 -3.29
C ASP A 68 -34.09 44.90 -4.64
N TRP A 69 -34.48 45.59 -5.72
CA TRP A 69 -34.48 45.02 -7.07
C TRP A 69 -33.05 44.76 -7.60
N LEU A 70 -32.09 45.65 -7.33
CA LEU A 70 -30.70 45.47 -7.74
C LEU A 70 -30.05 44.28 -7.02
N MET A 71 -30.25 44.15 -5.71
CA MET A 71 -29.81 42.99 -4.91
C MET A 71 -30.43 41.69 -5.43
N LYS A 72 -31.72 41.71 -5.79
CA LYS A 72 -32.43 40.53 -6.31
C LYS A 72 -31.95 40.14 -7.72
N LEU A 73 -31.55 41.11 -8.53
CA LEU A 73 -31.01 40.86 -9.86
C LEU A 73 -29.56 40.36 -9.81
N MET A 74 -28.75 40.87 -8.88
CA MET A 74 -27.40 40.34 -8.60
C MET A 74 -27.48 38.93 -8.02
N ALA A 75 -28.34 38.69 -7.03
CA ALA A 75 -28.52 37.35 -6.44
C ALA A 75 -29.01 36.31 -7.45
N GLY A 76 -29.89 36.69 -8.40
CA GLY A 76 -30.34 35.80 -9.46
C GLY A 76 -29.28 35.52 -10.53
N GLN A 77 -28.36 36.45 -10.78
CA GLN A 77 -27.20 36.21 -11.67
C GLN A 77 -26.16 35.32 -10.99
N ASP A 78 -25.94 35.49 -9.69
CA ASP A 78 -25.02 34.68 -8.90
C ASP A 78 -25.49 33.21 -8.80
N GLU A 79 -26.79 32.94 -8.69
CA GLU A 79 -27.32 31.56 -8.69
C GLU A 79 -27.07 30.83 -10.01
N ALA A 80 -27.36 31.48 -11.14
CA ALA A 80 -27.12 30.87 -12.45
C ALA A 80 -25.64 30.67 -12.78
N GLU A 81 -24.77 31.53 -12.26
CA GLU A 81 -23.31 31.39 -12.39
C GLU A 81 -22.77 30.26 -11.50
N THR A 82 -23.19 30.21 -10.23
CA THR A 82 -22.79 29.13 -9.31
C THR A 82 -23.23 27.75 -9.79
N ASP A 83 -24.40 27.63 -10.42
CA ASP A 83 -24.86 26.37 -10.98
C ASP A 83 -24.03 25.92 -12.20
N ARG A 84 -23.57 26.85 -13.05
CA ARG A 84 -22.63 26.53 -14.15
C ARG A 84 -21.31 26.02 -13.60
N ILE A 85 -20.74 26.71 -12.61
CA ILE A 85 -19.49 26.32 -11.96
C ILE A 85 -19.63 24.94 -11.30
N ARG A 86 -20.76 24.67 -10.63
CA ARG A 86 -21.02 23.35 -10.03
C ARG A 86 -21.11 22.25 -11.08
N GLU A 87 -21.76 22.50 -12.20
CA GLU A 87 -21.88 21.48 -13.25
C GLU A 87 -20.53 21.22 -13.94
N GLU A 88 -19.77 22.27 -14.22
CA GLU A 88 -18.40 22.16 -14.74
C GLU A 88 -17.50 21.33 -13.80
N LEU A 89 -17.54 21.63 -12.49
CA LEU A 89 -16.79 20.88 -11.49
C LEU A 89 -17.24 19.41 -11.41
N ARG A 90 -18.54 19.13 -11.57
CA ARG A 90 -19.05 17.75 -11.62
C ARG A 90 -18.58 17.02 -12.87
N GLU A 91 -18.50 17.68 -14.01
CA GLU A 91 -17.97 17.10 -15.24
C GLU A 91 -16.48 16.80 -15.12
N GLU A 92 -15.71 17.72 -14.56
CA GLU A 92 -14.28 17.55 -14.28
C GLU A 92 -14.04 16.37 -13.33
N VAL A 93 -14.72 16.35 -12.18
CA VAL A 93 -14.60 15.23 -11.22
C VAL A 93 -15.03 13.90 -11.85
N ARG A 94 -16.07 13.89 -12.69
CA ARG A 94 -16.48 12.66 -13.41
C ARG A 94 -15.41 12.19 -14.39
N ALA A 95 -14.75 13.10 -15.10
CA ALA A 95 -13.66 12.78 -16.01
C ALA A 95 -12.45 12.23 -15.23
N GLU A 96 -12.04 12.89 -14.15
CA GLU A 96 -10.94 12.43 -13.29
C GLU A 96 -11.22 11.04 -12.69
N GLN A 97 -12.44 10.79 -12.23
CA GLN A 97 -12.84 9.49 -11.71
C GLN A 97 -12.80 8.40 -12.79
N ALA A 98 -13.26 8.71 -14.00
CA ALA A 98 -13.20 7.78 -15.12
C ALA A 98 -11.75 7.41 -15.48
N ASP A 99 -10.86 8.41 -15.50
CA ASP A 99 -9.44 8.22 -15.78
C ASP A 99 -8.76 7.39 -14.67
N ALA A 100 -9.04 7.68 -13.41
CA ALA A 100 -8.51 6.92 -12.27
C ALA A 100 -8.99 5.45 -12.27
N ILE A 101 -10.28 5.21 -12.57
CA ILE A 101 -10.81 3.85 -12.69
C ILE A 101 -10.17 3.12 -13.87
N ALA A 102 -9.95 3.79 -14.99
CA ALA A 102 -9.29 3.21 -16.15
C ALA A 102 -7.84 2.80 -15.82
N GLU A 103 -7.09 3.68 -15.16
CA GLU A 103 -5.70 3.42 -14.73
C GLU A 103 -5.61 2.24 -13.75
N LEU A 104 -6.52 2.19 -12.76
CA LEU A 104 -6.63 1.06 -11.84
C LEU A 104 -6.96 -0.24 -12.58
N GLY A 105 -7.87 -0.17 -13.56
CA GLY A 105 -8.24 -1.31 -14.41
C GLY A 105 -7.06 -1.85 -15.21
N ASP A 106 -6.25 -0.98 -15.81
CA ASP A 106 -5.03 -1.37 -16.53
C ASP A 106 -3.99 -1.99 -15.61
N THR A 107 -3.77 -1.40 -14.44
CA THR A 107 -2.85 -1.93 -13.44
C THR A 107 -3.27 -3.31 -12.97
N ALA A 108 -4.56 -3.52 -12.68
CA ALA A 108 -5.10 -4.82 -12.30
C ALA A 108 -4.91 -5.85 -13.41
N ARG A 109 -5.24 -5.51 -14.67
CA ARG A 109 -5.02 -6.39 -15.82
C ARG A 109 -3.56 -6.84 -15.95
N ARG A 110 -2.61 -5.90 -15.82
CA ARG A 110 -1.17 -6.21 -15.86
C ARG A 110 -0.78 -7.20 -14.76
N LEU A 111 -1.18 -6.95 -13.52
CA LEU A 111 -0.85 -7.81 -12.39
C LEU A 111 -1.44 -9.22 -12.54
N PHE A 112 -2.67 -9.34 -13.04
CA PHE A 112 -3.27 -10.65 -13.33
C PHE A 112 -2.52 -11.40 -14.43
N ALA A 113 -2.11 -10.71 -15.49
CA ALA A 113 -1.32 -11.32 -16.56
C ALA A 113 0.05 -11.81 -16.04
N GLU A 114 0.73 -11.01 -15.22
CA GLU A 114 2.00 -11.39 -14.59
C GLU A 114 1.83 -12.58 -13.64
N ARG A 115 0.78 -12.59 -12.81
CA ARG A 115 0.48 -13.71 -11.92
C ARG A 115 0.24 -15.00 -12.69
N GLU A 116 -0.51 -14.94 -13.78
CA GLU A 116 -0.79 -16.12 -14.60
C GLU A 116 0.48 -16.66 -15.28
N GLU A 117 1.37 -15.77 -15.74
CA GLU A 117 2.66 -16.16 -16.28
C GLU A 117 3.53 -16.87 -15.23
N VAL A 118 3.58 -16.34 -14.00
CA VAL A 118 4.31 -16.96 -12.89
C VAL A 118 3.70 -18.32 -12.55
N ARG A 119 2.37 -18.42 -12.46
CA ARG A 119 1.66 -19.68 -12.19
C ARG A 119 2.01 -20.74 -13.24
N ARG A 120 1.96 -20.39 -14.53
CA ARG A 120 2.34 -21.28 -15.63
C ARG A 120 3.79 -21.77 -15.49
N ARG A 121 4.73 -20.89 -15.14
CA ARG A 121 6.13 -21.28 -14.93
C ARG A 121 6.31 -22.20 -13.72
N LEU A 122 5.55 -21.98 -12.65
CA LEU A 122 5.56 -22.86 -11.48
C LEU A 122 4.98 -24.23 -11.81
N GLU A 123 3.92 -24.30 -12.61
CA GLU A 123 3.36 -25.57 -13.11
C GLU A 123 4.39 -26.33 -13.96
N GLU A 124 5.09 -25.66 -14.88
CA GLU A 124 6.18 -26.25 -15.68
C GLU A 124 7.33 -26.75 -14.78
N LEU A 125 7.71 -25.98 -13.75
CA LEU A 125 8.73 -26.38 -12.79
C LEU A 125 8.30 -27.57 -11.94
N ALA A 126 7.04 -27.60 -11.48
CA ALA A 126 6.49 -28.73 -10.74
C ALA A 126 6.53 -30.00 -11.59
N ALA A 127 6.14 -29.91 -12.87
CA ALA A 127 6.27 -31.01 -13.82
C ALA A 127 7.72 -31.45 -14.00
N ALA A 128 8.65 -30.49 -14.14
CA ALA A 128 10.09 -30.76 -14.22
C ALA A 128 10.65 -31.44 -12.96
N LEU A 129 10.04 -31.25 -11.79
CA LEU A 129 10.46 -31.87 -10.54
C LEU A 129 9.68 -33.15 -10.20
N GLY A 130 8.62 -33.47 -10.95
CA GLY A 130 7.69 -34.55 -10.57
C GLY A 130 6.90 -34.23 -9.29
N ALA A 131 6.66 -32.96 -8.99
CA ALA A 131 5.96 -32.47 -7.81
C ALA A 131 4.48 -32.18 -8.08
N CYS A 132 3.70 -31.87 -7.04
CA CYS A 132 2.36 -31.30 -7.19
C CYS A 132 2.41 -29.84 -7.64
N PRO A 133 1.75 -29.45 -8.76
CA PRO A 133 1.77 -28.07 -9.25
C PRO A 133 1.04 -27.08 -8.34
N LEU A 134 0.18 -27.56 -7.44
CA LEU A 134 -0.58 -26.70 -6.53
C LEU A 134 0.13 -26.46 -5.20
N CYS A 135 0.73 -27.49 -4.61
CA CYS A 135 1.26 -27.40 -3.24
C CYS A 135 2.73 -27.81 -3.09
N PHE A 136 3.37 -28.37 -4.11
CA PHE A 136 4.74 -28.91 -4.04
C PHE A 136 5.00 -29.89 -2.86
N GLY A 137 3.94 -30.49 -2.32
CA GLY A 137 4.00 -31.41 -1.17
C GLY A 137 3.90 -30.74 0.20
N GLU A 138 3.74 -29.42 0.28
CA GLU A 138 3.62 -28.69 1.55
C GLU A 138 2.23 -28.85 2.21
N ASP A 139 1.19 -29.13 1.42
CA ASP A 139 -0.18 -29.31 1.90
C ASP A 139 -0.60 -30.79 1.96
N LEU A 140 -0.73 -31.31 3.19
CA LEU A 140 -1.17 -32.67 3.49
C LEU A 140 -2.63 -32.93 3.10
N LEU A 141 -3.46 -31.89 3.02
CA LEU A 141 -4.88 -31.98 2.67
C LEU A 141 -5.14 -31.54 1.22
N CYS A 142 -4.09 -31.41 0.41
CA CYS A 142 -4.24 -30.97 -0.98
C CYS A 142 -5.24 -31.86 -1.73
N PRO A 143 -6.28 -31.28 -2.36
CA PRO A 143 -7.33 -32.05 -3.03
C PRO A 143 -6.84 -32.79 -4.28
N THR A 144 -5.64 -32.48 -4.77
CA THR A 144 -5.07 -33.07 -5.99
C THR A 144 -4.08 -34.20 -5.70
N CYS A 145 -3.22 -34.06 -4.70
CA CYS A 145 -2.18 -35.06 -4.40
C CYS A 145 -2.33 -35.72 -3.03
N HIS A 146 -3.27 -35.27 -2.19
CA HIS A 146 -3.52 -35.80 -0.85
C HIS A 146 -2.24 -35.93 -0.01
N GLY A 147 -1.39 -34.88 -0.02
CA GLY A 147 -0.12 -34.84 0.70
C GLY A 147 1.06 -35.56 0.02
N ALA A 148 0.84 -36.37 -1.01
CA ALA A 148 1.93 -37.07 -1.72
C ALA A 148 2.60 -36.22 -2.82
N GLY A 149 2.63 -34.91 -2.65
CA GLY A 149 2.98 -33.94 -3.71
C GLY A 149 4.45 -33.53 -3.78
N GLU A 150 5.33 -34.16 -3.01
CA GLU A 150 6.74 -33.76 -2.88
C GLU A 150 7.52 -33.91 -4.21
N PRO A 151 8.61 -33.15 -4.42
CA PRO A 151 9.50 -33.32 -5.56
C PRO A 151 10.01 -34.77 -5.67
N GLY A 152 9.85 -35.38 -6.83
CA GLY A 152 10.18 -36.78 -7.08
C GLY A 152 9.07 -37.78 -6.76
N ALA A 153 7.92 -37.36 -6.23
CA ALA A 153 6.78 -38.25 -5.99
C ALA A 153 6.18 -38.81 -7.29
N ARG A 154 6.35 -38.10 -8.41
CA ARG A 154 6.00 -38.56 -9.76
C ARG A 154 7.22 -38.57 -10.67
N ALA A 155 7.12 -39.30 -11.78
CA ALA A 155 8.12 -39.25 -12.84
C ALA A 155 8.24 -37.81 -13.38
N PRO A 156 9.44 -37.20 -13.35
CA PRO A 156 9.66 -35.87 -13.90
C PRO A 156 9.36 -35.81 -15.40
N ASP A 157 8.82 -34.69 -15.86
CA ASP A 157 8.56 -34.48 -17.29
C ASP A 157 9.89 -34.45 -18.08
N PRO A 158 10.04 -35.29 -19.13
CA PRO A 158 11.31 -35.46 -19.83
C PRO A 158 11.73 -34.23 -20.65
N VAL A 159 10.81 -33.30 -20.94
CA VAL A 159 11.10 -32.07 -21.68
C VAL A 159 11.42 -30.92 -20.73
N ALA A 160 10.66 -30.78 -19.65
CA ALA A 160 10.82 -29.71 -18.67
C ALA A 160 12.04 -29.92 -17.76
N PHE A 161 12.36 -31.17 -17.38
CA PHE A 161 13.51 -31.49 -16.55
C PHE A 161 14.84 -30.94 -17.11
N PRO A 162 15.25 -31.23 -18.36
CA PRO A 162 16.50 -30.69 -18.90
C PRO A 162 16.47 -29.17 -19.09
N ARG A 163 15.29 -28.57 -19.28
CA ARG A 163 15.13 -27.12 -19.43
C ARG A 163 15.38 -26.37 -18.11
N PHE A 164 14.84 -26.87 -16.99
CA PHE A 164 14.87 -26.17 -15.71
C PHE A 164 15.92 -26.71 -14.73
N VAL A 165 16.01 -28.03 -14.60
CA VAL A 165 16.77 -28.68 -13.50
C VAL A 165 18.25 -28.84 -13.86
N VAL A 166 18.57 -29.30 -15.07
CA VAL A 166 19.96 -29.56 -15.49
C VAL A 166 20.85 -28.31 -15.38
N PRO A 167 20.46 -27.11 -15.87
CA PRO A 167 21.28 -25.90 -15.72
C PRO A 167 21.50 -25.50 -14.26
N ALA A 168 20.51 -25.74 -13.39
CA ALA A 168 20.63 -25.46 -11.97
C ALA A 168 21.63 -26.43 -11.29
N LEU A 169 21.55 -27.73 -11.61
CA LEU A 169 22.49 -28.75 -11.12
C LEU A 169 23.93 -28.47 -11.55
N ASP A 170 24.14 -28.07 -12.80
CA ASP A 170 25.48 -27.76 -13.30
C ASP A 170 26.09 -26.55 -12.60
N ARG A 171 25.30 -25.49 -12.37
CA ARG A 171 25.71 -24.33 -11.57
C ARG A 171 26.03 -24.73 -10.13
N ALA A 172 25.17 -25.52 -9.49
CA ALA A 172 25.38 -26.00 -8.12
C ALA A 172 26.68 -26.80 -8.00
N ARG A 173 26.93 -27.75 -8.93
CA ARG A 173 28.18 -28.53 -8.99
C ARG A 173 29.40 -27.63 -9.21
N ALA A 174 29.31 -26.62 -10.07
CA ALA A 174 30.39 -25.67 -10.30
C ALA A 174 30.69 -24.81 -9.05
N VAL A 175 29.68 -24.43 -8.28
CA VAL A 175 29.85 -23.75 -6.98
C VAL A 175 30.49 -24.68 -5.96
N MET A 176 29.98 -25.89 -5.79
CA MET A 176 30.52 -26.88 -4.84
C MET A 176 32.00 -27.19 -5.12
N ARG A 177 32.37 -27.35 -6.40
CA ARG A 177 33.77 -27.55 -6.81
C ARG A 177 34.67 -26.36 -6.43
N ARG A 178 34.20 -25.12 -6.65
CA ARG A 178 34.95 -23.91 -6.26
C ARG A 178 35.12 -23.80 -4.75
N THR A 179 34.08 -24.12 -3.98
CA THR A 179 34.14 -24.10 -2.51
C THR A 179 35.07 -25.19 -1.96
N ALA A 180 35.04 -26.38 -2.55
CA ALA A 180 35.95 -27.47 -2.19
C ALA A 180 37.42 -27.12 -2.49
N ALA A 181 37.70 -26.48 -3.63
CA ALA A 181 39.04 -26.02 -3.98
C ALA A 181 39.57 -24.90 -3.08
N ARG A 182 38.68 -24.08 -2.51
CA ARG A 182 39.03 -22.98 -1.59
C ARG A 182 39.22 -23.43 -0.15
N ARG A 183 38.64 -24.55 0.26
CA ARG A 183 38.98 -25.14 1.55
C ARG A 183 40.42 -25.63 1.43
N PRO A 184 41.39 -25.09 2.19
CA PRO A 184 42.67 -25.76 2.31
C PRO A 184 42.34 -27.17 2.78
N TRP A 185 42.73 -28.18 2.00
CA TRP A 185 42.63 -29.56 2.44
C TRP A 185 43.16 -29.60 3.87
N PRO A 186 42.41 -30.16 4.85
CA PRO A 186 42.99 -30.39 6.15
C PRO A 186 44.25 -31.20 5.86
N GLN A 187 45.40 -30.56 6.12
CA GLN A 187 46.68 -31.25 6.07
C GLN A 187 46.44 -32.52 6.89
N PRO A 188 46.69 -33.72 6.35
CA PRO A 188 46.54 -34.95 7.11
C PRO A 188 47.29 -34.68 8.41
N THR A 189 46.56 -34.60 9.53
CA THR A 189 47.22 -34.35 10.80
C THR A 189 48.24 -35.46 10.93
N PRO A 190 49.50 -35.14 11.24
CA PRO A 190 50.54 -36.15 11.33
C PRO A 190 49.98 -37.28 12.19
N ARG A 191 49.97 -38.49 11.63
CA ARG A 191 49.43 -39.68 12.30
C ARG A 191 50.01 -39.66 13.71
N PRO A 192 49.18 -39.67 14.77
CA PRO A 192 49.69 -39.65 16.12
C PRO A 192 50.74 -40.75 16.24
N PRO A 193 51.89 -40.50 16.90
CA PRO A 193 52.93 -41.50 17.04
C PRO A 193 52.25 -42.78 17.51
N SER A 194 52.50 -43.88 16.80
CA SER A 194 51.94 -45.18 17.16
C SER A 194 52.23 -45.39 18.64
N PHE A 195 51.17 -45.52 19.44
CA PHE A 195 51.29 -45.76 20.87
C PHE A 195 52.07 -47.07 21.01
N ASP A 196 53.34 -46.95 21.40
CA ASP A 196 54.21 -48.10 21.58
C ASP A 196 53.90 -48.65 22.98
N PRO A 197 53.21 -49.80 23.12
CA PRO A 197 52.79 -50.30 24.43
C PRO A 197 53.99 -50.65 25.34
N ALA A 198 55.21 -50.70 24.80
CA ALA A 198 56.43 -51.04 25.52
C ALA A 198 56.91 -49.94 26.52
N THR A 199 56.45 -48.69 26.42
CA THR A 199 56.91 -47.59 27.28
C THR A 199 56.14 -47.40 28.59
N VAL A 200 55.01 -48.09 28.79
CA VAL A 200 54.12 -47.86 29.95
C VAL A 200 54.62 -48.53 31.25
N ASN A 201 55.57 -49.47 31.21
CA ASN A 201 55.82 -50.36 32.36
C ASN A 201 57.17 -50.15 33.09
N ARG A 202 57.52 -48.91 33.47
CA ARG A 202 58.85 -48.64 34.10
C ARG A 202 58.90 -47.80 35.39
N GLY A 203 57.79 -47.54 36.09
CA GLY A 203 57.87 -46.81 37.36
C GLY A 203 56.82 -47.25 38.37
N GLY A 204 57.19 -48.11 39.31
CA GLY A 204 56.25 -48.55 40.35
C GLY A 204 56.81 -49.52 41.39
N THR A 205 58.03 -49.34 41.89
CA THR A 205 58.45 -49.92 43.18
C THR A 205 59.28 -48.90 43.94
N ALA A 206 58.61 -48.06 44.74
CA ALA A 206 59.23 -47.32 45.81
C ALA A 206 58.69 -47.90 47.13
N SER A 207 59.59 -48.52 47.88
CA SER A 207 59.43 -48.94 49.27
C SER A 207 59.80 -47.79 50.21
#